data_AF-A0A1M5NJB6-F1
#
_entry.id   AF-A0A1M5NJB6-F1
#
_cell.length_a   1.000
_cell.length_b   1.000
_cell.length_c   1.000
_cell.angle_alpha   90.00
_cell.angle_beta   90.00
_cell.angle_gamma   90.00
#
_symmetry.space_group_name_H-M   'P 1'
#
loop_
_entity.id
_entity.type
_entity.pdbx_description
1 polymer ?
#
loop_
_entity_poly.entity_id
_entity_poly.type
_entity_poly.pdbx_seq_one_letter_code
_entity_poly.pdbx_strand_id
1 'polypeptide(L)'
;MNFGNWDNSIHENHDQIKRIATMQKIKPQNVSVNSKEKTAKIIGSSGIYNVTLNSCTCYDFETRQLPCKHIYRLAFELGFLDDLPKINRKASKAFKDNIQNEIERYKEYYLNGAISIEKFNKIVNALQSK
;
A
#
# COMPACT_ATOMS: atom_id res chain seq x y z
N MET A 1 -4.56 -8.48 -8.84
CA MET A 1 -5.72 -7.57 -8.66
C MET A 1 -6.11 -7.10 -10.04
N ASN A 2 -7.36 -7.31 -10.46
CA ASN A 2 -7.81 -6.87 -11.79
C ASN A 2 -9.06 -6.01 -11.61
N PHE A 3 -8.87 -4.68 -11.66
CA PHE A 3 -9.95 -3.72 -11.66
C PHE A 3 -9.53 -2.47 -12.43
N GLY A 4 -10.50 -1.78 -13.03
CA GLY A 4 -10.22 -0.60 -13.83
C GLY A 4 -9.34 -0.88 -15.05
N ASN A 5 -8.80 0.18 -15.63
CA ASN A 5 -7.95 0.17 -16.82
C ASN A 5 -6.49 0.38 -16.40
N TRP A 6 -6.03 -0.44 -15.46
CA TRP A 6 -4.68 -0.36 -14.92
C TRP A 6 -3.87 -1.58 -15.36
N ASP A 7 -2.58 -1.39 -15.65
CA ASP A 7 -1.67 -2.51 -15.80
C ASP A 7 -1.53 -3.23 -14.46
N ASN A 8 -1.69 -4.56 -14.43
CA ASN A 8 -1.65 -5.35 -13.19
C ASN A 8 -0.35 -5.17 -12.41
N SER A 9 0.78 -4.97 -13.09
CA SER A 9 2.10 -4.78 -12.47
C SER A 9 2.16 -3.50 -11.64
N ILE A 10 1.33 -2.49 -11.94
CA ILE A 10 1.39 -1.22 -11.22
C ILE A 10 1.06 -1.37 -9.74
N HIS A 11 0.21 -2.36 -9.40
CA HIS A 11 -0.24 -2.61 -8.04
C HIS A 11 0.84 -3.23 -7.15
N GLU A 12 1.95 -3.70 -7.75
CA GLU A 12 3.11 -4.27 -7.05
C GLU A 12 4.18 -3.21 -6.73
N ASN A 13 4.06 -2.01 -7.31
CA ASN A 13 4.97 -0.91 -7.02
C ASN A 13 4.84 -0.45 -5.57
N HIS A 14 5.97 -0.15 -4.92
CA HIS A 14 6.03 0.28 -3.52
C HIS A 14 5.08 1.45 -3.19
N ASP A 15 4.99 2.44 -4.09
CA ASP A 15 4.09 3.59 -3.91
C ASP A 15 2.60 3.21 -3.99
N GLN A 16 2.27 2.16 -4.73
CA GLN A 16 0.91 1.62 -4.80
C GLN A 16 0.61 0.71 -3.62
N ILE A 17 1.57 -0.11 -3.16
CA ILE A 17 1.47 -0.87 -1.92
C ILE A 17 1.18 0.06 -0.72
N LYS A 18 1.85 1.23 -0.65
CA LYS A 18 1.53 2.26 0.36
C LYS A 18 0.09 2.76 0.27
N ARG A 19 -0.47 2.92 -0.93
CA ARG A 19 -1.85 3.38 -1.14
C ARG A 19 -2.86 2.30 -0.78
N ILE A 20 -2.57 1.04 -1.10
CA ILE A 20 -3.32 -0.13 -0.64
C ILE A 20 -3.29 -0.23 0.88
N ALA A 21 -2.13 -0.01 1.53
CA ALA A 21 -2.07 -0.03 2.99
C ALA A 21 -2.86 1.14 3.62
N THR A 22 -2.77 2.34 3.04
CA THR A 22 -3.43 3.53 3.59
C THR A 22 -4.91 3.63 3.27
N MET A 23 -5.45 2.86 2.31
CA MET A 23 -6.90 2.78 2.07
C MET A 23 -7.65 2.23 3.29
N GLN A 24 -7.01 1.37 4.10
CA GLN A 24 -7.57 0.83 5.34
C GLN A 24 -7.81 1.93 6.40
N LYS A 25 -7.11 3.07 6.30
CA LYS A 25 -7.31 4.21 7.20
C LYS A 25 -8.58 5.01 6.90
N ILE A 26 -9.20 4.80 5.73
CA ILE A 26 -10.49 5.40 5.41
C ILE A 26 -11.54 4.68 6.25
N LYS A 27 -12.26 5.42 7.09
CA LYS A 27 -13.26 4.80 7.97
C LYS A 27 -14.50 4.39 7.14
N PRO A 28 -15.14 3.23 7.42
CA PRO A 28 -16.30 2.78 6.65
C PRO A 28 -17.42 3.82 6.55
N GLN A 29 -17.69 4.57 7.61
CA GLN A 29 -18.70 5.64 7.62
C GLN A 29 -18.41 6.81 6.66
N ASN A 30 -17.18 6.94 6.18
CA ASN A 30 -16.80 7.97 5.22
C ASN A 30 -16.99 7.51 3.76
N VAL A 31 -17.49 6.31 3.52
CA VAL A 31 -17.60 5.72 2.19
C VAL A 31 -19.07 5.47 1.87
N SER A 32 -19.54 6.06 0.77
CA SER A 32 -20.86 5.80 0.20
C SER A 32 -20.67 5.18 -1.19
N VAL A 33 -20.93 3.88 -1.31
CA VAL A 33 -20.71 3.10 -2.54
C VAL A 33 -22.01 2.98 -3.33
N ASN A 34 -21.93 3.18 -4.65
CA ASN A 34 -22.94 2.75 -5.60
C ASN A 34 -22.38 1.57 -6.40
N SER A 35 -22.76 0.35 -5.99
CA SER A 35 -22.24 -0.88 -6.58
C SER A 35 -22.68 -1.10 -8.03
N LYS A 36 -23.83 -0.54 -8.45
CA LYS A 36 -24.31 -0.66 -9.85
C LYS A 36 -23.41 0.12 -10.79
N GLU A 37 -23.12 1.37 -10.44
CA GLU A 37 -22.28 2.26 -11.25
C GLU A 37 -20.77 2.05 -11.00
N LYS A 38 -20.40 1.21 -10.03
CA LYS A 38 -19.02 1.05 -9.55
C LYS A 38 -18.37 2.40 -9.22
N THR A 39 -19.09 3.21 -8.45
CA THR A 39 -18.63 4.52 -7.98
C THR A 39 -18.74 4.64 -6.47
N ALA A 40 -18.01 5.59 -5.88
CA ALA A 40 -18.18 5.98 -4.49
C ALA A 40 -18.00 7.48 -4.28
N LYS A 41 -18.66 7.99 -3.24
CA LYS A 41 -18.34 9.26 -2.61
C LYS A 41 -17.56 8.98 -1.33
N ILE A 42 -16.35 9.52 -1.22
CA ILE A 42 -15.48 9.31 -0.05
C ILE A 42 -15.19 10.64 0.64
N ILE A 43 -15.51 10.73 1.93
CA ILE A 43 -15.25 11.90 2.76
C ILE A 43 -13.79 11.85 3.25
N GLY A 44 -12.99 12.82 2.81
CA GLY A 44 -11.62 13.03 3.27
C GLY A 44 -11.43 14.29 4.09
N SER A 45 -10.18 14.60 4.40
CA SER A 45 -9.78 15.78 5.17
C SER A 45 -10.08 17.11 4.46
N SER A 46 -10.06 17.11 3.12
CA SER A 46 -10.14 18.31 2.29
C SER A 46 -11.45 18.41 1.52
N GLY A 47 -12.42 17.53 1.81
CA GLY A 47 -13.72 17.52 1.13
C GLY A 47 -14.18 16.12 0.74
N ILE A 48 -15.16 16.08 -0.17
CA ILE A 48 -15.76 14.85 -0.69
C ILE A 48 -15.12 14.55 -2.04
N TYR A 49 -14.64 13.32 -2.20
CA TYR A 49 -14.06 12.85 -3.46
C TYR A 49 -15.07 11.96 -4.20
N ASN A 50 -15.27 12.25 -5.48
CA ASN A 50 -15.96 11.33 -6.39
C ASN A 50 -14.94 10.34 -6.93
N VAL A 51 -15.28 9.06 -6.87
CA VAL A 51 -14.36 7.96 -7.14
C VAL A 51 -15.03 6.98 -8.10
N THR A 52 -14.30 6.58 -9.12
CA THR A 52 -14.60 5.43 -9.99
C THR A 52 -13.43 4.45 -9.91
N LEU A 53 -13.52 3.29 -10.55
CA LEU A 53 -12.37 2.37 -10.64
C LEU A 53 -11.22 2.92 -11.50
N ASN A 54 -11.45 4.00 -12.26
CA ASN A 54 -10.50 4.59 -13.21
C ASN A 54 -10.10 6.03 -12.89
N SER A 55 -10.81 6.70 -11.98
CA SER A 55 -10.61 8.12 -11.71
C SER A 55 -10.98 8.50 -10.29
N CYS A 56 -10.37 9.58 -9.80
CA CYS A 56 -10.71 10.17 -8.51
C CYS A 56 -10.50 11.67 -8.54
N THR A 57 -11.38 12.43 -7.89
CA THR A 57 -11.25 13.90 -7.79
C THR A 57 -10.29 14.35 -6.68
N CYS A 58 -9.43 13.47 -6.16
CA CYS A 58 -8.44 13.85 -5.17
C CYS A 58 -7.12 14.31 -5.82
N TYR A 59 -6.41 15.19 -5.14
CA TYR A 59 -5.12 15.72 -5.60
C TYR A 59 -4.08 14.64 -5.93
N ASP A 60 -4.05 13.53 -5.17
CA ASP A 60 -3.13 12.41 -5.41
C ASP A 60 -3.36 11.71 -6.75
N PHE A 61 -4.61 11.68 -7.22
CA PHE A 61 -4.94 11.18 -8.55
C PHE A 61 -4.67 12.25 -9.60
N GLU A 62 -5.12 13.48 -9.38
CA GLU A 62 -4.96 14.60 -10.30
C GLU A 62 -3.50 14.81 -10.73
N THR A 63 -2.57 14.69 -9.80
CA THR A 63 -1.13 14.91 -10.06
C THR A 63 -0.43 13.74 -10.72
N ARG A 64 -0.81 12.49 -10.41
CA ARG A 64 -0.07 11.30 -10.87
C ARG A 64 -0.77 10.53 -11.98
N GLN A 65 -2.09 10.69 -12.10
CA GLN A 65 -2.95 9.91 -12.98
C GLN A 65 -2.82 8.39 -12.78
N LEU A 66 -2.59 7.98 -11.53
CA LEU A 66 -2.44 6.59 -11.10
C LEU A 66 -3.44 6.27 -9.98
N PRO A 67 -3.73 4.98 -9.72
CA PRO A 67 -4.59 4.58 -8.60
C PRO A 67 -4.18 5.30 -7.31
N CYS A 68 -5.15 5.95 -6.67
CA CYS A 68 -4.98 6.58 -5.37
C CYS A 68 -5.61 5.68 -4.29
N LYS A 69 -5.39 5.99 -3.01
CA LYS A 69 -5.99 5.22 -1.90
C LYS A 69 -7.52 5.14 -1.96
N HIS A 70 -8.20 6.12 -2.56
CA HIS A 70 -9.66 6.12 -2.71
C HIS A 70 -10.14 5.12 -3.75
N ILE A 71 -9.43 5.00 -4.87
CA ILE A 71 -9.72 4.00 -5.90
C ILE A 71 -9.52 2.60 -5.31
N TYR A 72 -8.44 2.37 -4.57
CA TYR A 72 -8.25 1.11 -3.84
C TYR A 72 -9.34 0.85 -2.81
N ARG A 73 -9.83 1.90 -2.12
CA ARG A 73 -10.94 1.74 -1.18
C ARG A 73 -12.21 1.30 -1.89
N LEU A 74 -12.55 1.91 -3.02
CA LEU A 74 -13.69 1.49 -3.83
C LEU A 74 -13.51 0.04 -4.34
N ALA A 75 -12.32 -0.30 -4.82
CA ALA A 75 -12.00 -1.65 -5.26
C ALA A 75 -12.20 -2.68 -4.13
N PHE A 76 -11.79 -2.34 -2.90
CA PHE A 76 -12.00 -3.15 -1.70
C PHE A 76 -13.48 -3.37 -1.39
N GLU A 77 -14.29 -2.30 -1.38
CA GLU A 77 -15.73 -2.40 -1.09
C GLU A 77 -16.50 -3.23 -2.14
N LEU A 78 -15.96 -3.30 -3.36
CA LEU A 78 -16.50 -4.09 -4.46
C LEU A 78 -15.92 -5.51 -4.56
N GLY A 79 -15.03 -5.92 -3.64
CA GLY A 79 -14.43 -7.26 -3.60
C GLY A 79 -13.29 -7.52 -4.58
N PHE A 80 -12.75 -6.49 -5.25
CA PHE A 80 -11.65 -6.67 -6.22
C PHE A 80 -10.26 -6.89 -5.57
N LEU A 81 -10.17 -6.79 -4.24
CA LEU A 81 -8.91 -6.92 -3.49
C LEU A 81 -8.81 -8.22 -2.66
N ASP A 82 -9.66 -9.21 -2.94
CA ASP A 82 -9.65 -10.50 -2.21
C ASP A 82 -8.35 -11.30 -2.42
N ASP A 83 -7.66 -11.05 -3.53
CA ASP A 83 -6.37 -11.65 -3.91
C ASP A 83 -5.15 -10.92 -3.31
N LEU A 84 -5.33 -10.03 -2.35
CA LEU A 84 -4.20 -9.41 -1.64
C LEU A 84 -3.30 -10.48 -1.00
N PRO A 85 -1.96 -10.31 -1.01
CA PRO A 85 -1.04 -11.26 -0.40
C PRO A 85 -1.40 -11.53 1.07
N LYS A 86 -1.72 -12.79 1.37
CA LYS A 86 -2.01 -13.25 2.73
C LYS A 86 -0.72 -13.71 3.41
N ILE A 87 -0.65 -13.58 4.74
CA ILE A 87 0.50 -14.05 5.51
C ILE A 87 0.66 -15.56 5.31
N ASN A 88 1.75 -15.95 4.65
CA ASN A 88 2.16 -17.33 4.53
C ASN A 88 3.05 -17.70 5.71
N ARG A 89 2.60 -18.63 6.58
CA ARG A 89 3.33 -19.00 7.80
C ARG A 89 4.75 -19.54 7.51
N LYS A 90 4.91 -20.32 6.44
CA LYS A 90 6.23 -20.86 6.04
C LYS A 90 7.15 -19.74 5.58
N ALA A 91 6.65 -18.84 4.72
CA ALA A 91 7.42 -17.68 4.26
C ALA A 91 7.75 -16.71 5.40
N SER A 92 6.81 -16.47 6.32
CA SER A 92 7.02 -15.64 7.51
C SER A 92 8.07 -16.24 8.44
N LYS A 93 8.07 -17.56 8.64
CA LYS A 93 9.12 -18.24 9.41
C LYS A 93 10.48 -18.11 8.72
N ALA A 94 10.55 -18.41 7.41
CA ALA A 94 11.78 -18.28 6.64
C ALA A 94 12.34 -16.84 6.68
N PHE A 95 11.47 -15.83 6.61
CA PHE A 95 11.85 -14.44 6.80
C PHE A 95 12.49 -14.21 8.19
N LYS A 96 11.85 -14.68 9.26
CA LYS A 96 12.37 -14.55 10.64
C LYS A 96 13.72 -15.23 10.83
N ASP A 97 13.85 -16.44 10.31
CA ASP A 97 15.09 -17.22 10.38
C ASP A 97 16.23 -16.51 9.61
N ASN A 98 15.91 -15.67 8.62
CA ASN A 98 16.88 -14.91 7.82
C ASN A 98 17.16 -13.48 8.35
N ILE A 99 16.48 -12.99 9.39
CA ILE A 99 16.64 -11.62 9.91
C ILE A 99 18.10 -11.31 10.23
N GLN A 100 18.83 -12.26 10.84
CA GLN A 100 20.21 -12.04 11.24
C GLN A 100 21.14 -11.81 10.04
N ASN A 101 20.92 -12.52 8.94
CA ASN A 101 21.70 -12.34 7.71
C ASN A 101 21.41 -10.98 7.06
N GLU A 102 20.15 -10.54 7.08
CA GLU A 102 19.77 -9.20 6.59
C GLU A 102 20.45 -8.10 7.41
N ILE A 103 20.49 -8.24 8.74
CA ILE A 103 21.19 -7.30 9.63
C ILE A 103 22.68 -7.24 9.29
N GLU A 104 23.35 -8.39 9.09
CA GLU A 104 24.76 -8.40 8.73
C GLU A 104 25.00 -7.73 7.36
N ARG A 105 24.13 -7.97 6.37
CA ARG A 105 24.21 -7.27 5.06
C ARG A 105 24.10 -5.74 5.21
N TYR A 106 23.16 -5.25 6.02
CA TYR A 106 23.05 -3.80 6.25
C TYR A 106 24.19 -3.24 7.11
N LYS A 107 24.81 -4.05 7.96
CA LYS A 107 26.01 -3.68 8.71
C LYS A 107 27.22 -3.50 7.78
N GLU A 108 27.39 -4.35 6.77
CA GLU A 108 28.41 -4.16 5.73
C GLU A 108 28.22 -2.84 4.98
N TYR A 109 26.99 -2.49 4.60
CA TYR A 109 26.67 -1.19 4.00
C TYR A 109 26.95 0.00 4.93
N TYR A 110 26.88 -0.19 6.24
CA TYR A 110 27.29 0.86 7.18
C TYR A 110 28.82 0.96 7.26
N LEU A 111 29.52 -0.17 7.42
CA LEU A 111 30.98 -0.21 7.56
C LEU A 111 31.71 0.31 6.32
N ASN A 112 31.13 0.16 5.13
CA ASN A 112 31.69 0.69 3.88
C ASN A 112 31.22 2.13 3.55
N GLY A 113 30.41 2.75 4.41
CA GLY A 113 29.95 4.13 4.26
C GLY A 113 28.77 4.35 3.31
N ALA A 114 28.12 3.29 2.80
CA ALA A 114 26.95 3.42 1.92
C ALA A 114 25.69 3.94 2.65
N ILE A 115 25.60 3.72 3.98
CA ILE A 115 24.52 4.25 4.82
C ILE A 115 25.05 4.82 6.14
N SER A 116 24.32 5.78 6.72
CA SER A 116 24.65 6.32 8.05
C SER A 116 24.25 5.35 9.18
N ILE A 117 24.83 5.55 10.37
CA ILE A 117 24.50 4.77 11.56
C ILE A 117 23.01 4.91 11.96
N GLU A 118 22.43 6.10 11.78
CA GLU A 118 21.00 6.32 12.06
C GLU A 118 20.12 5.54 11.10
N LYS A 119 20.50 5.46 9.82
CA LYS A 119 19.76 4.69 8.81
C LYS A 119 19.87 3.19 9.09
N PHE A 120 21.07 2.70 9.43
CA PHE A 120 21.28 1.32 9.85
C PHE A 120 20.39 0.95 11.03
N ASN A 121 20.41 1.74 12.11
CA ASN A 121 19.61 1.49 13.31
C ASN A 121 18.10 1.47 13.03
N LYS A 122 17.60 2.36 12.15
CA LYS A 122 16.19 2.35 11.72
C LYS A 122 15.80 1.05 11.02
N ILE A 123 16.67 0.51 10.17
CA ILE A 123 16.42 -0.75 9.45
C ILE A 123 16.42 -1.93 10.42
N VAL A 124 17.42 -2.02 11.30
CA VAL A 124 17.51 -3.10 12.30
C VAL A 124 16.27 -3.11 13.21
N ASN A 125 15.86 -1.94 13.72
CA ASN A 125 14.67 -1.82 14.56
C ASN A 125 13.39 -2.25 13.81
N ALA A 126 13.27 -1.93 12.52
CA ALA A 126 12.14 -2.37 11.71
C ALA A 126 12.14 -3.90 11.50
N LEU A 127 13.29 -4.51 11.22
CA LEU A 127 13.43 -5.96 11.02
C LEU A 127 13.12 -6.75 12.30
N GLN A 128 13.47 -6.23 13.47
CA GLN A 128 13.26 -6.88 14.77
C GLN A 128 11.90 -6.58 15.40
N SER A 129 11.12 -5.67 14.82
CA SER A 129 9.78 -5.34 15.33
C SER A 129 8.86 -6.58 15.33
N LYS A 130 8.03 -6.70 16.38
CA LYS A 130 7.12 -7.84 16.60
C LYS A 130 5.88 -7.77 15.71
#